data_AF-A0A3M2GS90-F1
#
_entry.id   AF-A0A3M2GS90-F1
#
_cell.length_a   1.000
_cell.length_b   1.000
_cell.length_c   1.000
_cell.angle_alpha   90.00
_cell.angle_beta   90.00
_cell.angle_gamma   90.00
#
_symmetry.space_group_name_H-M   'P 1'
#
loop_
_entity.id
_entity.type
_entity.pdbx_description
1 polymer ?
#
loop_
_entity_poly.entity_id
_entity_poly.type
_entity_poly.pdbx_seq_one_letter_code
_entity_poly.pdbx_strand_id
1 'polypeptide(L)'
;MKTNRTYTTRLQAGLGLIPETKQLLSLWTEGMSASELTKYALAVGAFSNISSRRLKNIVIEGFASRYLTKEEYPAKFLKRLSNKLTPRAFGQILFIFTCRANPILFDFICEVYWNAYAAGNESLTNEQSRNWVRRAIENGKTTTPWSESTVIRVGRYLTGACADFGLLENVSKDNRRIIPFYILDEVAVFLAYDLHFAGLGDNSVISHPDWGLFGLTRDDVLDELKRLALQGWFIVQSGGGVIRIDWQYNSMEEVVDVLAQG
;
A
#
# COMPACT_ATOMS: atom_id res chain seq x y z
N MET A 1 -18.05 9.51 -1.87
CA MET A 1 -17.42 10.84 -2.10
C MET A 1 -16.10 10.63 -2.85
N LYS A 2 -16.00 11.08 -4.11
CA LYS A 2 -14.70 11.16 -4.79
C LYS A 2 -13.89 12.23 -4.07
N THR A 3 -13.01 11.83 -3.16
CA THR A 3 -11.99 12.74 -2.64
C THR A 3 -11.16 13.17 -3.86
N ASN A 4 -11.15 14.46 -4.17
CA ASN A 4 -10.40 15.00 -5.29
C ASN A 4 -8.90 14.90 -4.94
N ARG A 5 -8.33 13.72 -5.16
CA ARG A 5 -6.98 13.36 -4.74
C ARG A 5 -6.01 13.80 -5.83
N THR A 6 -5.43 14.99 -5.65
CA THR A 6 -4.39 15.52 -6.54
C THR A 6 -3.17 14.60 -6.59
N TYR A 7 -2.71 14.28 -7.80
CA TYR A 7 -1.49 13.52 -8.03
C TYR A 7 -0.25 14.37 -7.76
N THR A 8 0.75 13.76 -7.15
CA THR A 8 2.03 14.40 -6.82
C THR A 8 3.19 13.54 -7.30
N THR A 9 4.40 14.09 -7.33
CA THR A 9 5.60 13.35 -7.68
C THR A 9 6.24 12.64 -6.49
N ARG A 10 5.61 12.59 -5.31
CA ARG A 10 6.23 12.07 -4.06
C ARG A 10 6.67 10.62 -4.14
N LEU A 11 6.00 9.79 -4.95
CA LEU A 11 6.40 8.39 -5.18
C LEU A 11 7.89 8.25 -5.59
N GLN A 12 8.46 9.27 -6.23
CA GLN A 12 9.89 9.30 -6.60
C GLN A 12 10.85 9.15 -5.43
N ALA A 13 10.44 9.56 -4.24
CA ALA A 13 11.32 9.53 -3.09
C ALA A 13 11.49 8.11 -2.53
N GLY A 14 10.71 7.13 -2.98
CA GLY A 14 10.71 5.88 -2.25
C GLY A 14 9.88 4.71 -2.75
N LEU A 15 9.42 4.66 -4.01
CA LEU A 15 8.81 3.46 -4.63
C LEU A 15 8.16 2.49 -3.61
N GLY A 16 8.69 1.27 -3.47
CA GLY A 16 8.33 0.34 -2.39
C GLY A 16 9.04 0.57 -1.05
N LEU A 17 10.37 0.77 -1.03
CA LEU A 17 11.21 0.93 0.18
C LEU A 17 10.98 -0.16 1.25
N ILE A 18 10.74 -1.41 0.86
CA ILE A 18 10.40 -2.47 1.84
C ILE A 18 11.56 -2.71 2.84
N PRO A 19 12.81 -2.94 2.41
CA PRO A 19 13.92 -3.15 3.34
C PRO A 19 14.21 -1.92 4.21
N GLU A 20 14.19 -0.73 3.62
CA GLU A 20 14.44 0.52 4.33
C GLU A 20 13.34 0.81 5.35
N THR A 21 12.08 0.54 5.01
CA THR A 21 10.95 0.68 5.95
C THR A 21 11.12 -0.25 7.13
N LYS A 22 11.50 -1.52 6.90
CA LYS A 22 11.75 -2.47 7.99
C LYS A 22 12.86 -1.99 8.93
N GLN A 23 13.96 -1.49 8.36
CA GLN A 23 15.05 -0.95 9.14
C GLN A 23 14.65 0.32 9.91
N LEU A 24 13.91 1.24 9.28
CA LEU A 24 13.40 2.45 9.95
C LEU A 24 12.43 2.11 11.08
N LEU A 25 11.54 1.12 10.92
CA LEU A 25 10.66 0.65 11.99
C LEU A 25 11.44 0.10 13.19
N SER A 26 12.58 -0.57 12.97
CA SER A 26 13.43 -1.03 14.08
C SER A 26 14.03 0.12 14.89
N LEU A 27 14.36 1.24 14.23
CA LEU A 27 14.98 2.41 14.86
C LEU A 27 13.96 3.36 15.49
N TRP A 28 12.77 3.48 14.88
CA TRP A 28 11.73 4.41 15.29
C TRP A 28 11.10 4.00 16.63
N THR A 29 10.82 4.97 17.49
CA THR A 29 10.01 4.78 18.71
C THR A 29 8.83 5.73 18.68
N GLU A 30 7.75 5.39 19.38
CA GLU A 30 6.55 6.23 19.45
C GLU A 30 6.88 7.66 19.90
N GLY A 31 6.29 8.65 19.22
CA GLY A 31 6.58 10.08 19.43
C GLY A 31 7.85 10.59 18.75
N MET A 32 8.67 9.74 18.12
CA MET A 32 9.85 10.17 17.38
C MET A 32 9.47 10.80 16.04
N SER A 33 9.81 12.07 15.85
CA SER A 33 9.58 12.77 14.59
C SER A 33 10.46 12.25 13.45
N ALA A 34 10.07 12.52 12.20
CA ALA A 34 10.87 12.20 11.02
C ALA A 34 12.30 12.82 11.07
N SER A 35 12.43 14.00 11.68
CA SER A 35 13.72 14.68 11.85
C SER A 35 14.61 13.95 12.86
N GLU A 36 14.05 13.54 14.00
CA GLU A 36 14.76 12.77 15.02
C GLU A 36 15.16 11.39 14.51
N LEU A 37 14.25 10.69 13.83
CA LEU A 37 14.55 9.41 13.19
C LEU A 37 15.68 9.52 12.17
N THR A 38 15.68 10.59 11.36
CA THR A 38 16.78 10.85 10.40
C THR A 38 18.11 11.05 11.12
N LYS A 39 18.14 11.89 12.18
CA LYS A 39 19.35 12.14 12.97
C LYS A 39 19.86 10.87 13.63
N TYR A 40 18.97 10.08 14.22
CA TYR A 40 19.32 8.84 14.87
C TYR A 40 19.88 7.80 13.88
N ALA A 41 19.21 7.60 12.75
CA ALA A 41 19.66 6.70 11.69
C ALA A 41 21.04 7.08 11.11
N LEU A 42 21.36 8.37 11.02
CA LEU A 42 22.68 8.86 10.64
C LEU A 42 23.73 8.57 11.72
N ALA A 43 23.40 8.83 13.00
CA ALA A 43 24.31 8.66 14.12
C ALA A 43 24.76 7.20 14.30
N VAL A 44 23.85 6.23 14.08
CA VAL A 44 24.16 4.80 14.20
C VAL A 44 24.68 4.17 12.89
N GLY A 45 24.80 4.95 11.81
CA GLY A 45 25.31 4.45 10.53
C GLY A 45 24.42 3.38 9.86
N ALA A 46 23.12 3.38 10.14
CA ALA A 46 22.19 2.33 9.69
C ALA A 46 22.13 2.19 8.14
N PHE A 47 22.32 3.28 7.41
CA PHE A 47 22.21 3.33 5.95
C PHE A 47 23.54 3.76 5.29
N SER A 48 24.59 2.96 5.47
CA SER A 48 25.96 3.29 5.01
C SER A 48 26.12 3.44 3.50
N ASN A 49 25.22 2.85 2.71
CA ASN A 49 25.31 2.81 1.25
C ASN A 49 24.60 3.98 0.53
N ILE A 50 23.99 4.92 1.27
CA ILE A 50 23.29 6.07 0.70
C ILE A 50 23.77 7.37 1.32
N SER A 51 23.67 8.46 0.57
CA SER A 51 24.00 9.79 1.08
C SER A 51 23.02 10.24 2.16
N SER A 52 23.46 11.12 3.07
CA SER A 52 22.59 11.71 4.10
C SER A 52 21.37 12.43 3.51
N ARG A 53 21.53 13.05 2.33
CA ARG A 53 20.44 13.66 1.57
C ARG A 53 19.42 12.60 1.11
N ARG A 54 19.88 11.46 0.60
CA ARG A 54 19.00 10.37 0.17
C ARG A 54 18.23 9.78 1.36
N LEU A 55 18.92 9.54 2.49
CA LEU A 55 18.28 9.06 3.71
C LEU A 55 17.20 10.03 4.20
N LYS A 56 17.49 11.33 4.28
CA LYS A 56 16.50 12.35 4.65
C LYS A 56 15.25 12.30 3.75
N ASN A 57 15.44 12.17 2.44
CA ASN A 57 14.31 12.04 1.52
C ASN A 57 13.51 10.74 1.74
N ILE A 58 14.19 9.61 1.99
CA ILE A 58 13.54 8.33 2.31
C ILE A 58 12.70 8.46 3.59
N VAL A 59 13.25 9.06 4.64
CA VAL A 59 12.54 9.19 5.92
C VAL A 59 11.35 10.14 5.81
N ILE A 60 11.51 11.32 5.20
CA ILE A 60 10.45 12.33 5.17
C ILE A 60 9.38 12.00 4.13
N GLU A 61 9.77 11.81 2.88
CA GLU A 61 8.84 11.68 1.75
C GLU A 61 8.38 10.23 1.54
N GLY A 62 9.15 9.25 2.03
CA GLY A 62 8.82 7.82 1.97
C GLY A 62 8.17 7.33 3.26
N PHE A 63 8.95 7.19 4.33
CA PHE A 63 8.51 6.54 5.56
C PHE A 63 7.46 7.37 6.32
N ALA A 64 7.77 8.61 6.67
CA ALA A 64 6.91 9.44 7.51
C ALA A 64 5.58 9.78 6.81
N SER A 65 5.64 10.11 5.51
CA SER A 65 4.45 10.40 4.71
C SER A 65 3.46 9.23 4.61
N ARG A 66 3.94 7.98 4.78
CA ARG A 66 3.14 6.75 4.73
C ARG A 66 2.71 6.28 6.11
N TYR A 67 3.62 6.31 7.09
CA TYR A 67 3.47 5.55 8.33
C TYR A 67 3.41 6.40 9.60
N LEU A 68 3.87 7.66 9.56
CA LEU A 68 3.76 8.61 10.68
C LEU A 68 2.56 9.55 10.48
N THR A 69 1.43 8.98 10.06
CA THR A 69 0.16 9.68 9.85
C THR A 69 -0.87 9.20 10.85
N LYS A 70 -1.93 9.99 11.09
CA LYS A 70 -3.05 9.62 11.99
C LYS A 70 -2.53 9.07 13.34
N GLU A 71 -1.80 9.90 14.08
CA GLU A 71 -1.23 9.53 15.39
C GLU A 71 -0.27 8.33 15.33
N GLU A 72 0.40 8.16 14.19
CA GLU A 72 1.47 7.18 13.97
C GLU A 72 0.99 5.72 14.05
N TYR A 73 -0.32 5.48 14.04
CA TYR A 73 -0.90 4.14 14.16
C TYR A 73 -0.32 3.13 13.15
N PRO A 74 -0.05 3.48 11.86
CA PRO A 74 0.49 2.52 10.93
C PRO A 74 1.88 2.06 11.36
N ALA A 75 2.75 2.99 11.79
CA ALA A 75 4.08 2.66 12.27
C ALA A 75 4.04 1.78 13.53
N LYS A 76 3.10 2.04 14.46
CA LYS A 76 2.91 1.22 15.67
C LYS A 76 2.61 -0.24 15.31
N PHE A 77 1.62 -0.48 14.44
CA PHE A 77 1.23 -1.84 14.04
C PHE A 77 2.27 -2.51 13.15
N LEU A 78 2.81 -1.80 12.16
CA LEU A 78 3.85 -2.33 11.27
C LEU A 78 5.11 -2.72 12.03
N LYS A 79 5.51 -1.97 13.07
CA LYS A 79 6.67 -2.31 13.90
C LYS A 79 6.46 -3.67 14.59
N ARG A 80 5.28 -3.91 15.17
CA ARG A 80 4.93 -5.20 15.80
C ARG A 80 4.93 -6.36 14.80
N LEU A 81 4.42 -6.13 13.58
CA LEU A 81 4.29 -7.16 12.54
C LEU A 81 5.58 -7.43 11.75
N SER A 82 6.52 -6.48 11.71
CA SER A 82 7.70 -6.49 10.80
C SER A 82 8.61 -7.72 10.86
N ASN A 83 8.65 -8.41 12.01
CA ASN A 83 9.45 -9.61 12.23
C ASN A 83 8.60 -10.86 12.49
N LYS A 84 7.28 -10.74 12.36
CA LYS A 84 6.31 -11.80 12.69
C LYS A 84 5.61 -12.32 11.45
N LEU A 85 5.26 -11.43 10.54
CA LEU A 85 4.70 -11.81 9.24
C LEU A 85 5.77 -12.28 8.27
N THR A 86 5.34 -13.10 7.31
CA THR A 86 6.17 -13.41 6.14
C THR A 86 6.54 -12.13 5.38
N PRO A 87 7.70 -12.10 4.68
CA PRO A 87 8.08 -10.92 3.89
C PRO A 87 7.02 -10.50 2.87
N ARG A 88 6.27 -11.47 2.31
CA ARG A 88 5.20 -11.23 1.35
C ARG A 88 3.99 -10.55 2.01
N ALA A 89 3.50 -11.08 3.14
CA ALA A 89 2.38 -10.49 3.87
C ALA A 89 2.73 -9.08 4.38
N PHE A 90 3.90 -8.92 4.98
CA PHE A 90 4.39 -7.60 5.41
C PHE A 90 4.48 -6.61 4.23
N GLY A 91 5.03 -7.06 3.10
CA GLY A 91 5.10 -6.27 1.86
C GLY A 91 3.72 -5.81 1.36
N GLN A 92 2.69 -6.66 1.44
CA GLN A 92 1.33 -6.29 1.06
C GLN A 92 0.67 -5.29 2.01
N ILE A 93 0.99 -5.31 3.30
CA ILE A 93 0.52 -4.27 4.23
C ILE A 93 1.21 -2.93 3.93
N LEU A 94 2.53 -2.94 3.68
CA LEU A 94 3.25 -1.74 3.25
C LEU A 94 2.71 -1.19 1.91
N PHE A 95 2.33 -2.09 1.02
CA PHE A 95 1.71 -1.77 -0.27
C PHE A 95 0.40 -0.98 -0.10
N ILE A 96 -0.50 -1.43 0.78
CA ILE A 96 -1.77 -0.74 1.07
C ILE A 96 -1.49 0.70 1.53
N PHE A 97 -0.64 0.89 2.54
CA PHE A 97 -0.30 2.22 3.05
C PHE A 97 0.42 3.10 2.02
N THR A 98 1.27 2.50 1.19
CA THR A 98 1.95 3.21 0.11
C THR A 98 0.95 3.72 -0.93
N CYS A 99 -0.05 2.93 -1.31
CA CYS A 99 -1.10 3.33 -2.24
C CYS A 99 -2.03 4.39 -1.63
N ARG A 100 -2.38 4.26 -0.35
CA ARG A 100 -3.16 5.28 0.38
C ARG A 100 -2.46 6.64 0.41
N ALA A 101 -1.14 6.65 0.58
CA ALA A 101 -0.33 7.88 0.56
C ALA A 101 -0.07 8.43 -0.86
N ASN A 102 -0.23 7.59 -1.91
CA ASN A 102 0.08 7.94 -3.30
C ASN A 102 -1.12 7.62 -4.21
N PRO A 103 -2.10 8.54 -4.35
CA PRO A 103 -3.30 8.31 -5.14
C PRO A 103 -3.02 7.95 -6.61
N ILE A 104 -1.96 8.49 -7.20
CA ILE A 104 -1.54 8.13 -8.56
C ILE A 104 -1.14 6.66 -8.68
N LEU A 105 -0.52 6.07 -7.64
CA LEU A 105 -0.17 4.65 -7.63
C LEU A 105 -1.41 3.79 -7.46
N PHE A 106 -2.31 4.19 -6.55
CA PHE A 106 -3.59 3.52 -6.34
C PHE A 106 -4.39 3.44 -7.65
N ASP A 107 -4.63 4.59 -8.28
CA ASP A 107 -5.42 4.68 -9.52
C ASP A 107 -4.70 3.93 -10.66
N PHE A 108 -3.38 4.00 -10.76
CA PHE A 108 -2.62 3.25 -11.76
C PHE A 108 -2.80 1.73 -11.62
N ILE A 109 -2.81 1.20 -10.40
CA ILE A 109 -2.96 -0.24 -10.17
C ILE A 109 -4.37 -0.69 -10.56
N CYS A 110 -5.39 0.02 -10.08
CA CYS A 110 -6.79 -0.27 -10.36
C CYS A 110 -7.13 -0.11 -11.85
N GLU A 111 -6.59 0.91 -12.53
CA GLU A 111 -6.98 1.26 -13.90
C GLU A 111 -6.04 0.71 -14.98
N VAL A 112 -4.80 0.33 -14.64
CA VAL A 112 -3.79 -0.07 -15.63
C VAL A 112 -3.29 -1.48 -15.38
N TYR A 113 -2.84 -1.79 -14.17
CA TYR A 113 -2.35 -3.14 -13.86
C TYR A 113 -3.47 -4.18 -13.95
N TRP A 114 -4.59 -3.99 -13.24
CA TRP A 114 -5.67 -4.97 -13.21
C TRP A 114 -6.38 -5.10 -14.57
N ASN A 115 -6.53 -4.00 -15.30
CA ASN A 115 -7.05 -4.04 -16.66
C ASN A 115 -6.13 -4.80 -17.63
N ALA A 116 -4.80 -4.62 -17.52
CA ALA A 116 -3.85 -5.38 -18.32
C ALA A 116 -3.85 -6.87 -17.95
N TYR A 117 -3.92 -7.20 -16.66
CA TYR A 117 -4.01 -8.57 -16.16
C TYR A 117 -5.28 -9.27 -16.66
N ALA A 118 -6.45 -8.63 -16.52
CA ALA A 118 -7.73 -9.16 -16.96
C ALA A 118 -7.82 -9.32 -18.48
N ALA A 119 -7.13 -8.47 -19.25
CA ALA A 119 -7.02 -8.59 -20.70
C ALA A 119 -6.06 -9.71 -21.16
N GLY A 120 -5.37 -10.40 -20.23
CA GLY A 120 -4.41 -11.45 -20.56
C GLY A 120 -3.09 -10.93 -21.11
N ASN A 121 -2.74 -9.66 -20.87
CA ASN A 121 -1.45 -9.12 -21.30
C ASN A 121 -0.30 -9.82 -20.55
N GLU A 122 0.76 -10.17 -21.27
CA GLU A 122 1.94 -10.79 -20.65
C GLU A 122 2.81 -9.80 -19.87
N SER A 123 2.77 -8.52 -20.26
CA SER A 123 3.68 -7.51 -19.74
C SER A 123 3.08 -6.10 -19.76
N LEU A 124 3.74 -5.20 -19.03
CA LEU A 124 3.38 -3.79 -18.91
C LEU A 124 4.61 -2.93 -19.18
N THR A 125 4.47 -1.98 -20.11
CA THR A 125 5.57 -1.13 -20.55
C THR A 125 5.58 0.24 -19.87
N ASN A 126 6.77 0.85 -19.78
CA ASN A 126 6.91 2.24 -19.37
C ASN A 126 6.20 3.21 -20.33
N GLU A 127 5.98 2.84 -21.59
CA GLU A 127 5.20 3.65 -22.53
C GLU A 127 3.72 3.68 -22.18
N GLN A 128 3.11 2.52 -21.90
CA GLN A 128 1.72 2.44 -21.44
C GLN A 128 1.52 3.29 -20.17
N SER A 129 2.47 3.18 -19.23
CA SER A 129 2.47 3.99 -18.01
C SER A 129 2.55 5.50 -18.29
N ARG A 130 3.48 5.94 -19.14
CA ARG A 130 3.59 7.36 -19.56
C ARG A 130 2.33 7.87 -20.23
N ASN A 131 1.74 7.08 -21.13
CA ASN A 131 0.52 7.46 -21.85
C ASN A 131 -0.66 7.61 -20.89
N TRP A 132 -0.79 6.75 -19.88
CA TRP A 132 -1.79 6.91 -18.83
C TRP A 132 -1.55 8.17 -17.98
N VAL A 133 -0.30 8.46 -17.59
CA VAL A 133 0.04 9.68 -16.84
C VAL A 133 -0.31 10.94 -17.64
N ARG A 134 -0.04 10.99 -18.95
CA ARG A 134 -0.43 12.15 -19.79
C ARG A 134 -1.93 12.38 -19.79
N ARG A 135 -2.72 11.32 -19.99
CA ARG A 135 -4.19 11.40 -19.91
C ARG A 135 -4.68 11.85 -18.53
N ALA A 136 -4.05 11.40 -17.45
CA ALA A 136 -4.42 11.85 -16.12
C ALA A 136 -4.16 13.35 -15.91
N ILE A 137 -3.06 13.88 -16.43
CA ILE A 137 -2.76 15.32 -16.42
C ILE A 137 -3.79 16.09 -17.24
N GLU A 138 -4.12 15.63 -18.45
CA GLU A 138 -5.15 16.22 -19.32
C GLU A 138 -6.53 16.24 -18.64
N ASN A 139 -6.84 15.22 -17.84
CA ASN A 139 -8.06 15.12 -17.04
C ASN A 139 -8.01 15.95 -15.73
N GLY A 140 -6.99 16.79 -15.53
CA GLY A 140 -6.90 17.70 -14.39
C GLY A 140 -6.56 17.01 -13.06
N LYS A 141 -5.97 15.80 -13.07
CA LYS A 141 -5.58 15.09 -11.83
C LYS A 141 -4.36 15.71 -11.13
N THR A 142 -3.66 16.66 -11.74
CA THR A 142 -2.51 17.37 -11.15
C THR A 142 -2.83 18.85 -10.93
N THR A 143 -2.18 19.49 -9.96
CA THR A 143 -2.33 20.94 -9.72
C THR A 143 -1.71 21.79 -10.84
N THR A 144 -0.63 21.30 -11.44
CA THR A 144 0.03 21.93 -12.58
C THR A 144 0.36 20.86 -13.64
N PRO A 145 0.43 21.24 -14.92
CA PRO A 145 0.98 20.37 -15.94
C PRO A 145 2.42 19.97 -15.59
N TRP A 146 2.77 18.71 -15.86
CA TRP A 146 4.13 18.21 -15.65
C TRP A 146 4.94 18.28 -16.95
N SER A 147 6.24 18.54 -16.81
CA SER A 147 7.17 18.44 -17.95
C SER A 147 7.25 17.00 -18.47
N GLU A 148 7.62 16.82 -19.73
CA GLU A 148 7.80 15.48 -20.32
C GLU A 148 8.84 14.64 -19.54
N SER A 149 9.91 15.26 -19.06
CA SER A 149 10.89 14.60 -18.18
C SER A 149 10.28 14.11 -16.87
N THR A 150 9.31 14.83 -16.31
CA THR A 150 8.59 14.43 -15.11
C THR A 150 7.62 13.29 -15.41
N VAL A 151 6.90 13.34 -16.54
CA VAL A 151 6.02 12.26 -17.00
C VAL A 151 6.80 10.96 -17.19
N ILE A 152 7.94 11.00 -17.88
CA ILE A 152 8.81 9.83 -18.10
C ILE A 152 9.23 9.24 -16.76
N ARG A 153 9.65 10.10 -15.83
CA ARG A 153 10.13 9.68 -14.52
C ARG A 153 9.01 9.07 -13.67
N VAL A 154 7.85 9.70 -13.60
CA VAL A 154 6.68 9.17 -12.86
C VAL A 154 6.23 7.84 -13.46
N GLY A 155 6.17 7.72 -14.79
CA GLY A 155 5.79 6.48 -15.45
C GLY A 155 6.69 5.29 -15.06
N ARG A 156 8.01 5.52 -15.01
CA ARG A 156 9.01 4.54 -14.52
C ARG A 156 8.82 4.18 -13.05
N TYR A 157 8.43 5.15 -12.23
CA TYR A 157 8.22 4.91 -10.80
C TYR A 157 6.94 4.13 -10.51
N LEU A 158 5.90 4.28 -11.32
CA LEU A 158 4.69 3.47 -11.20
C LEU A 158 4.99 1.99 -11.48
N THR A 159 5.68 1.69 -12.58
CA THR A 159 6.07 0.30 -12.92
C THR A 159 7.12 -0.25 -11.95
N GLY A 160 8.06 0.60 -11.50
CA GLY A 160 9.04 0.24 -10.47
C GLY A 160 8.39 -0.11 -9.13
N ALA A 161 7.43 0.68 -8.65
CA ALA A 161 6.71 0.38 -7.41
C ALA A 161 5.89 -0.91 -7.54
N CYS A 162 5.25 -1.16 -8.68
CA CYS A 162 4.58 -2.43 -8.93
C CYS A 162 5.55 -3.62 -8.86
N ALA A 163 6.79 -3.46 -9.34
CA ALA A 163 7.81 -4.49 -9.23
C ALA A 163 8.30 -4.70 -7.79
N ASP A 164 8.51 -3.61 -7.04
CA ASP A 164 8.93 -3.69 -5.64
C ASP A 164 7.91 -4.45 -4.77
N PHE A 165 6.62 -4.31 -5.06
CA PHE A 165 5.54 -5.00 -4.35
C PHE A 165 5.15 -6.36 -4.96
N GLY A 166 5.81 -6.80 -6.04
CA GLY A 166 5.61 -8.13 -6.62
C GLY A 166 4.43 -8.26 -7.59
N LEU A 167 3.87 -7.15 -8.07
CA LEU A 167 2.87 -7.13 -9.15
C LEU A 167 3.52 -7.31 -10.53
N LEU A 168 4.75 -6.82 -10.69
CA LEU A 168 5.52 -6.91 -11.93
C LEU A 168 6.89 -7.59 -11.68
N GLU A 169 7.50 -8.17 -12.70
CA GLU A 169 8.85 -8.70 -12.56
C GLU A 169 9.86 -7.58 -12.23
N ASN A 170 10.91 -7.93 -11.49
CA ASN A 170 11.95 -6.96 -11.11
C ASN A 170 13.22 -7.00 -11.99
N VAL A 171 13.20 -7.72 -13.11
CA VAL A 171 14.39 -7.92 -13.96
C VAL A 171 14.48 -6.84 -15.05
N SER A 172 13.44 -6.69 -15.86
CA SER A 172 13.38 -5.65 -16.90
C SER A 172 12.96 -4.29 -16.33
N LYS A 173 13.56 -3.21 -16.84
CA LYS A 173 13.22 -1.84 -16.41
C LYS A 173 12.17 -1.15 -17.30
N ASP A 174 12.02 -1.60 -18.55
CA ASP A 174 11.19 -0.92 -19.55
C ASP A 174 9.94 -1.69 -19.99
N ASN A 175 10.01 -3.03 -19.95
CA ASN A 175 8.89 -3.91 -20.24
C ASN A 175 8.87 -5.04 -19.22
N ARG A 176 8.00 -4.97 -18.21
CA ARG A 176 7.98 -5.91 -17.10
C ARG A 176 6.86 -6.92 -17.28
N ARG A 177 7.16 -8.20 -17.15
CA ARG A 177 6.14 -9.24 -17.13
C ARG A 177 5.18 -9.02 -15.95
N ILE A 178 3.91 -9.26 -16.21
CA ILE A 178 2.87 -9.20 -15.19
C ILE A 178 2.95 -10.47 -14.34
N ILE A 179 2.97 -10.30 -13.01
CA ILE A 179 3.00 -11.38 -12.04
C ILE A 179 1.61 -11.49 -11.41
N PRO A 180 0.98 -12.68 -11.35
CA PRO A 180 -0.26 -12.87 -10.62
C PRO A 180 -0.14 -12.44 -9.16
N PHE A 181 -1.06 -11.59 -8.73
CA PHE A 181 -1.06 -11.01 -7.39
C PHE A 181 -2.37 -11.35 -6.69
N TYR A 182 -2.30 -11.84 -5.47
CA TYR A 182 -3.47 -12.24 -4.68
C TYR A 182 -3.27 -11.77 -3.26
N ILE A 183 -4.34 -11.33 -2.60
CA ILE A 183 -4.30 -10.98 -1.18
C ILE A 183 -4.01 -12.25 -0.36
N LEU A 184 -3.25 -12.09 0.71
CA LEU A 184 -3.02 -13.16 1.70
C LEU A 184 -4.01 -13.03 2.86
N ASP A 185 -4.37 -14.15 3.50
CA ASP A 185 -5.33 -14.22 4.60
C ASP A 185 -5.04 -13.18 5.69
N GLU A 186 -3.80 -13.09 6.15
CA GLU A 186 -3.37 -12.16 7.21
C GLU A 186 -3.54 -10.69 6.78
N VAL A 187 -3.39 -10.42 5.49
CA VAL A 187 -3.52 -9.08 4.90
C VAL A 187 -4.98 -8.71 4.74
N ALA A 188 -5.83 -9.66 4.33
CA ALA A 188 -7.27 -9.49 4.24
C ALA A 188 -7.87 -9.23 5.63
N VAL A 189 -7.48 -10.01 6.64
CA VAL A 189 -7.86 -9.80 8.05
C VAL A 189 -7.40 -8.42 8.52
N PHE A 190 -6.12 -8.09 8.32
CA PHE A 190 -5.58 -6.77 8.71
C PHE A 190 -6.37 -5.64 8.06
N LEU A 191 -6.65 -5.72 6.76
CA LEU A 191 -7.38 -4.67 6.03
C LEU A 191 -8.83 -4.56 6.50
N ALA A 192 -9.53 -5.67 6.72
CA ALA A 192 -10.90 -5.66 7.20
C ALA A 192 -11.01 -4.96 8.55
N TYR A 193 -10.13 -5.31 9.50
CA TYR A 193 -10.10 -4.70 10.83
C TYR A 193 -9.61 -3.25 10.81
N ASP A 194 -8.59 -2.91 10.01
CA ASP A 194 -8.12 -1.53 9.86
C ASP A 194 -9.23 -0.61 9.33
N LEU A 195 -10.06 -1.10 8.41
CA LEU A 195 -11.23 -0.37 7.92
C LEU A 195 -12.33 -0.29 8.98
N HIS A 196 -12.63 -1.37 9.68
CA HIS A 196 -13.61 -1.38 10.77
C HIS A 196 -13.25 -0.35 11.86
N PHE A 197 -12.02 -0.39 12.36
CA PHE A 197 -11.54 0.53 13.39
C PHE A 197 -11.26 1.95 12.87
N ALA A 198 -11.24 2.17 11.56
CA ALA A 198 -11.35 3.50 10.97
C ALA A 198 -12.78 4.08 11.06
N GLY A 199 -13.74 3.37 11.67
CA GLY A 199 -15.11 3.80 11.90
C GLY A 199 -16.06 3.50 10.73
N LEU A 200 -15.66 2.65 9.80
CA LEU A 200 -16.51 2.25 8.67
C LEU A 200 -17.51 1.18 9.11
N GLY A 201 -18.79 1.36 8.76
CA GLY A 201 -19.78 0.30 8.91
C GLY A 201 -19.55 -0.86 7.95
N ASP A 202 -20.08 -2.04 8.25
CA ASP A 202 -19.80 -3.31 7.56
C ASP A 202 -19.94 -3.23 6.03
N ASN A 203 -21.02 -2.61 5.53
CA ASN A 203 -21.20 -2.44 4.08
C ASN A 203 -20.10 -1.56 3.46
N SER A 204 -19.65 -0.52 4.16
CA SER A 204 -18.56 0.35 3.71
C SER A 204 -17.19 -0.31 3.80
N VAL A 205 -16.99 -1.21 4.77
CA VAL A 205 -15.79 -2.06 4.82
C VAL A 205 -15.73 -2.92 3.57
N ILE A 206 -16.80 -3.66 3.24
CA ILE A 206 -16.82 -4.60 2.11
C ILE A 206 -16.72 -3.88 0.76
N SER A 207 -17.32 -2.69 0.64
CA SER A 207 -17.24 -1.90 -0.59
C SER A 207 -16.03 -0.96 -0.64
N HIS A 208 -15.09 -1.05 0.30
CA HIS A 208 -14.00 -0.07 0.37
C HIS A 208 -13.06 -0.20 -0.85
N PRO A 209 -12.63 0.92 -1.48
CA PRO A 209 -11.79 0.85 -2.67
C PRO A 209 -10.46 0.12 -2.49
N ASP A 210 -9.92 0.06 -1.28
CA ASP A 210 -8.62 -0.59 -1.01
C ASP A 210 -8.61 -2.08 -1.39
N TRP A 211 -9.75 -2.76 -1.38
CA TRP A 211 -9.85 -4.14 -1.88
C TRP A 211 -9.51 -4.25 -3.37
N GLY A 212 -9.81 -3.20 -4.14
CA GLY A 212 -9.47 -3.10 -5.56
C GLY A 212 -7.96 -3.08 -5.83
N LEU A 213 -7.11 -2.78 -4.83
CA LEU A 213 -5.66 -2.96 -4.94
C LEU A 213 -5.27 -4.42 -5.21
N PHE A 214 -6.12 -5.36 -4.80
CA PHE A 214 -5.97 -6.79 -5.01
C PHE A 214 -6.90 -7.33 -6.10
N GLY A 215 -7.53 -6.45 -6.88
CA GLY A 215 -8.43 -6.84 -7.97
C GLY A 215 -9.79 -7.36 -7.49
N LEU A 216 -10.08 -7.23 -6.19
CA LEU A 216 -11.30 -7.79 -5.59
C LEU A 216 -12.48 -6.83 -5.77
N THR A 217 -13.58 -7.37 -6.29
CA THR A 217 -14.88 -6.74 -6.28
C THR A 217 -15.56 -6.89 -4.92
N ARG A 218 -16.69 -6.20 -4.71
CA ARG A 218 -17.47 -6.32 -3.47
C ARG A 218 -17.86 -7.77 -3.17
N ASP A 219 -18.21 -8.54 -4.19
CA ASP A 219 -18.66 -9.93 -4.01
C ASP A 219 -17.47 -10.84 -3.72
N ASP A 220 -16.31 -10.61 -4.38
CA ASP A 220 -15.07 -11.32 -4.04
C ASP A 220 -14.64 -11.06 -2.59
N VAL A 221 -14.77 -9.81 -2.11
CA VAL A 221 -14.49 -9.46 -0.71
C VAL A 221 -15.44 -10.19 0.23
N LEU A 222 -16.73 -10.25 -0.08
CA LEU A 222 -17.70 -10.96 0.76
C LEU A 222 -17.36 -12.45 0.85
N ASP A 223 -17.00 -13.08 -0.26
CA ASP A 223 -16.63 -14.51 -0.27
C ASP A 223 -15.32 -14.76 0.47
N GLU A 224 -14.34 -13.86 0.32
CA GLU A 224 -13.08 -13.92 1.05
C GLU A 224 -13.29 -13.77 2.56
N LEU A 225 -14.12 -12.82 3.00
CA LEU A 225 -14.47 -12.68 4.41
C LEU A 225 -15.25 -13.90 4.92
N LYS A 226 -16.21 -14.45 4.17
CA LYS A 226 -16.89 -15.69 4.58
C LYS A 226 -15.93 -16.86 4.77
N ARG A 227 -14.91 -16.97 3.91
CA ARG A 227 -13.86 -17.99 4.04
C ARG A 227 -13.03 -17.77 5.32
N LEU A 228 -12.62 -16.53 5.59
CA LEU A 228 -11.86 -16.16 6.79
C LEU A 228 -12.67 -16.27 8.09
N ALA A 229 -13.99 -16.11 8.02
CA ALA A 229 -14.89 -16.32 9.15
C ALA A 229 -14.81 -17.77 9.67
N LEU A 230 -14.52 -18.75 8.81
CA LEU A 230 -14.31 -20.14 9.22
C LEU A 230 -13.06 -20.33 10.10
N GLN A 231 -12.13 -19.38 10.07
CA GLN A 231 -10.94 -19.36 10.93
C GLN A 231 -11.18 -18.62 12.25
N GLY A 232 -12.39 -18.11 12.50
CA GLY A 232 -12.76 -17.47 13.76
C GLY A 232 -12.40 -15.99 13.87
N TRP A 233 -12.02 -15.34 12.76
CA TRP A 233 -11.69 -13.90 12.77
C TRP A 233 -12.90 -13.00 13.00
N PHE A 234 -14.08 -13.41 12.54
CA PHE A 234 -15.35 -12.67 12.65
C PHE A 234 -16.48 -13.57 12.15
N ILE A 235 -17.73 -13.16 12.36
CA ILE A 235 -18.92 -13.86 11.83
C ILE A 235 -19.57 -13.00 10.76
N VAL A 236 -19.69 -13.51 9.54
CA VAL A 236 -20.33 -12.80 8.42
C VAL A 236 -21.76 -13.30 8.24
N GLN A 237 -22.72 -12.37 8.28
CA GLN A 237 -24.12 -12.62 7.98
C GLN A 237 -24.53 -11.77 6.78
N SER A 238 -25.06 -12.40 5.73
CA SER A 238 -25.51 -11.71 4.52
C SER A 238 -26.92 -12.16 4.12
N GLY A 239 -27.84 -11.21 3.94
CA GLY A 239 -29.22 -11.49 3.50
C GLY A 239 -29.96 -10.22 3.11
N GLY A 240 -30.80 -10.29 2.06
CA GLY A 240 -31.62 -9.15 1.62
C GLY A 240 -30.82 -7.90 1.21
N GLY A 241 -29.59 -8.07 0.74
CA GLY A 241 -28.68 -6.95 0.38
C GLY A 241 -27.97 -6.31 1.57
N VAL A 242 -28.30 -6.71 2.81
CA VAL A 242 -27.64 -6.25 4.03
C VAL A 242 -26.53 -7.24 4.42
N ILE A 243 -25.38 -6.69 4.78
CA ILE A 243 -24.27 -7.45 5.36
C ILE A 243 -24.02 -6.93 6.78
N ARG A 244 -23.86 -7.87 7.70
CA ARG A 244 -23.47 -7.63 9.08
C ARG A 244 -22.25 -8.48 9.39
N ILE A 245 -21.25 -7.88 10.03
CA ILE A 245 -20.04 -8.54 10.50
C ILE A 245 -20.02 -8.42 12.02
N ASP A 246 -19.94 -9.56 12.70
CA ASP A 246 -19.65 -9.61 14.13
C ASP A 246 -18.14 -9.75 14.31
N TRP A 247 -17.51 -8.74 14.89
CA TRP A 247 -16.05 -8.61 14.97
C TRP A 247 -15.54 -9.25 16.26
N GLN A 248 -14.65 -10.23 16.14
CA GLN A 248 -14.14 -11.01 17.27
C GLN A 248 -13.25 -10.18 18.21
N TYR A 249 -12.49 -9.24 17.65
CA TYR A 249 -11.53 -8.42 18.39
C TYR A 249 -12.03 -6.98 18.54
N ASN A 250 -11.67 -6.35 19.65
CA ASN A 250 -12.17 -5.02 20.02
C ASN A 250 -11.16 -3.89 19.76
N SER A 251 -9.94 -4.24 19.32
CA SER A 251 -8.92 -3.26 18.96
C SER A 251 -8.00 -3.78 17.85
N MET A 252 -7.36 -2.86 17.12
CA MET A 252 -6.31 -3.24 16.16
C MET A 252 -5.10 -3.86 16.86
N GLU A 253 -4.82 -3.46 18.10
CA GLU A 253 -3.77 -4.04 18.92
C GLU A 253 -3.98 -5.54 19.13
N GLU A 254 -5.20 -5.96 19.50
CA GLU A 254 -5.54 -7.38 19.65
C GLU A 254 -5.35 -8.15 18.33
N VAL A 255 -5.82 -7.59 17.21
CA VAL A 255 -5.70 -8.20 15.88
C VAL A 255 -4.23 -8.39 15.51
N VAL A 256 -3.42 -7.35 15.70
CA VAL A 256 -1.98 -7.38 15.41
C VAL A 256 -1.26 -8.39 16.29
N ASP A 257 -1.63 -8.49 17.57
CA ASP A 257 -1.01 -9.43 18.51
C ASP A 257 -1.34 -10.89 18.15
N VAL A 258 -2.53 -11.17 17.62
CA VAL A 258 -2.91 -12.50 17.10
C VAL A 258 -2.21 -12.80 15.78
N LEU A 259 -2.23 -11.88 14.81
CA LEU A 259 -1.50 -12.02 13.54
C LEU A 259 0.01 -12.22 13.75
N ALA A 260 0.56 -11.69 14.84
CA ALA A 260 1.96 -11.84 15.20
C ALA A 260 2.33 -13.22 15.79
N GLN A 261 1.35 -14.04 16.18
CA GLN A 261 1.56 -15.36 16.78
C GLN A 261 1.61 -16.49 15.74
N GLY A 262 1.06 -16.26 14.54
CA GLY A 262 0.99 -17.23 13.46
C GLY A 262 -0.28 -18.06 13.51
#